data_AF-A0A5S3SBK0-F1
#
_entry.id   AF-A0A5S3SBK0-F1
#
_cell.length_a   1.000
_cell.length_b   1.000
_cell.length_c   1.000
_cell.angle_alpha   90.00
_cell.angle_beta   90.00
_cell.angle_gamma   90.00
#
_symmetry.space_group_name_H-M   'P 1'
#
loop_
_entity.id
_entity.type
_entity.pdbx_description
1 polymer ?
#
loop_
_entity_poly.entity_id
_entity_poly.type
_entity_poly.pdbx_seq_one_letter_code
_entity_poly.pdbx_strand_id
1 'polypeptide(L)'
;MRVVTKCANYNSIPQEEYQQICRLRYQVFVKRLKWELHASKQLELQLESDEYDYSNAQYLYVTDNSMQIYGCWRILPTLGRYMLKNTFYTLLVGHCMPASESVYELSRFAVDKRLAQSETNKSSSITMKLFRGIYDYAIENGIKEYVTVTTTAVERILKRIGIPFTRIGDKKVHLLGNAKSIALSIQVNSQFMLAVEDKSCI
;
A
#
# COMPACT_ATOMS: atom_id res chain seq x y z
N MET A 1 -0.32 1.55 24.28
CA MET A 1 0.36 0.56 23.43
C MET A 1 1.24 1.30 22.43
N ARG A 2 2.55 1.07 22.44
CA ARG A 2 3.49 1.73 21.52
C ARG A 2 3.58 0.88 20.24
N VAL A 3 3.32 1.51 19.09
CA VAL A 3 3.48 0.88 17.77
C VAL A 3 4.70 1.47 17.08
N VAL A 4 5.35 0.68 16.24
CA VAL A 4 6.52 1.05 15.44
C VAL A 4 6.27 0.76 13.97
N THR A 5 6.84 1.57 13.09
CA THR A 5 6.87 1.30 11.65
C THR A 5 8.16 0.55 11.33
N LYS A 6 8.06 -0.55 10.60
CA LYS A 6 9.18 -1.33 10.08
C LYS A 6 9.12 -1.35 8.55
N CYS A 7 10.28 -1.46 7.92
CA CYS A 7 10.41 -1.75 6.49
C CYS A 7 11.38 -2.92 6.31
N ALA A 8 11.01 -3.92 5.52
CA ALA A 8 11.86 -5.08 5.27
C ALA A 8 11.58 -5.72 3.91
N ASN A 9 12.60 -6.33 3.33
CA ASN A 9 12.50 -7.11 2.10
C ASN A 9 11.78 -8.42 2.36
N TYR A 10 11.02 -8.92 1.38
CA TYR A 10 10.31 -10.20 1.45
C TYR A 10 11.16 -11.36 2.00
N ASN A 11 12.43 -11.46 1.58
CA ASN A 11 13.34 -12.52 2.02
C ASN A 11 13.86 -12.34 3.46
N SER A 12 13.78 -11.13 4.02
CA SER A 12 14.32 -10.80 5.34
C SER A 12 13.26 -10.55 6.40
N ILE A 13 11.96 -10.54 6.04
CA ILE A 13 10.88 -10.41 7.01
C ILE A 13 10.80 -11.70 7.83
N PRO A 14 10.78 -11.63 9.17
CA PRO A 14 10.52 -12.80 10.00
C PRO A 14 9.22 -13.50 9.58
N GLN A 15 9.27 -14.82 9.44
CA GLN A 15 8.15 -15.62 8.90
C GLN A 15 6.82 -15.34 9.63
N GLU A 16 6.85 -15.17 10.95
CA GLU A 16 5.67 -14.87 11.77
C GLU A 16 5.07 -13.48 11.43
N GLU A 17 5.92 -12.46 11.28
CA GLU A 17 5.46 -11.12 10.89
C GLU A 17 4.88 -11.12 9.47
N TYR A 18 5.51 -11.85 8.54
CA TYR A 18 4.98 -12.00 7.18
C TYR A 18 3.62 -12.70 7.16
N GLN A 19 3.43 -13.74 7.97
CA GLN A 19 2.13 -14.39 8.10
C GLN A 19 1.08 -13.43 8.65
N GLN A 20 1.42 -12.57 9.62
CA GLN A 20 0.48 -11.56 10.13
C GLN A 20 0.14 -10.49 9.08
N ILE A 21 1.10 -10.08 8.24
CA ILE A 21 0.85 -9.22 7.07
C ILE A 21 -0.17 -9.90 6.14
N CYS A 22 0.02 -11.18 5.81
CA CYS A 22 -0.89 -11.94 4.95
C CYS A 22 -2.29 -12.10 5.57
N ARG A 23 -2.38 -12.29 6.89
CA ARG A 23 -3.67 -12.32 7.61
C ARG A 23 -4.38 -10.97 7.54
N LEU A 24 -3.68 -9.86 7.79
CA LEU A 24 -4.25 -8.52 7.67
C LEU A 24 -4.77 -8.27 6.25
N ARG A 25 -3.94 -8.60 5.25
CA ARG A 25 -4.31 -8.52 3.83
C ARG A 25 -5.57 -9.33 3.53
N TYR A 26 -5.68 -10.56 4.03
CA TYR A 26 -6.89 -11.38 3.86
C TYR A 26 -8.14 -10.71 4.45
N GLN A 27 -8.04 -10.15 5.67
CA GLN A 27 -9.16 -9.43 6.27
C GLN A 27 -9.60 -8.23 5.42
N VAL A 28 -8.65 -7.53 4.79
CA VAL A 28 -8.92 -6.35 3.97
C VAL A 28 -9.44 -6.72 2.58
N PHE A 29 -8.68 -7.48 1.81
CA PHE A 29 -8.95 -7.71 0.40
C PHE A 29 -10.03 -8.77 0.20
N VAL A 30 -10.00 -9.86 0.98
CA VAL A 30 -10.95 -10.98 0.80
C VAL A 30 -12.22 -10.75 1.61
N LYS A 31 -12.12 -10.61 2.94
CA LYS A 31 -13.31 -10.51 3.81
C LYS A 31 -14.10 -9.23 3.57
N ARG A 32 -13.41 -8.09 3.48
CA ARG A 32 -14.04 -6.76 3.39
C ARG A 32 -14.27 -6.29 1.96
N LEU A 33 -13.26 -6.36 1.09
CA LEU A 33 -13.38 -5.90 -0.30
C LEU A 33 -13.91 -6.98 -1.26
N LYS A 34 -14.13 -8.21 -0.77
CA LYS A 34 -14.72 -9.32 -1.53
C LYS A 34 -13.94 -9.62 -2.82
N TRP A 35 -12.61 -9.54 -2.74
CA TRP A 35 -11.74 -10.02 -3.81
C TRP A 35 -11.72 -11.55 -3.77
N GLU A 36 -11.83 -12.17 -4.93
CA GLU A 36 -11.74 -13.61 -5.07
C GLU A 36 -10.28 -14.04 -4.99
N LEU A 37 -9.99 -15.05 -4.17
CA LEU A 37 -8.70 -15.73 -4.18
C LEU A 37 -8.78 -16.91 -5.14
N HIS A 38 -7.81 -17.03 -6.04
CA HIS A 38 -7.78 -18.13 -6.99
C HIS A 38 -7.27 -19.46 -6.38
N ALA A 39 -6.62 -19.43 -5.20
CA ALA A 39 -6.03 -20.61 -4.57
C ALA A 39 -6.79 -21.10 -3.33
N SER A 40 -7.23 -22.37 -3.35
CA SER A 40 -7.97 -23.01 -2.26
C SER A 40 -7.22 -23.04 -0.92
N LYS A 41 -5.91 -23.33 -0.94
CA LYS A 41 -5.08 -23.41 0.26
C LYS A 41 -4.94 -22.07 0.99
N GLN A 42 -4.93 -20.95 0.26
CA GLN A 42 -4.90 -19.61 0.85
C GLN A 42 -6.22 -19.26 1.55
N LEU A 43 -7.33 -19.75 0.99
CA LEU A 43 -8.66 -19.60 1.59
C LEU A 43 -8.77 -20.37 2.91
N GLU A 44 -8.25 -21.61 2.96
CA GLU A 44 -8.20 -22.44 4.17
C GLU A 44 -7.34 -21.80 5.27
N LEU A 45 -6.16 -21.29 4.91
CA LEU A 45 -5.24 -20.67 5.87
C LEU A 45 -5.62 -19.23 6.25
N GLN A 46 -6.60 -18.64 5.57
CA GLN A 46 -7.00 -17.23 5.72
C GLN A 46 -5.83 -16.25 5.52
N LEU A 47 -5.01 -16.53 4.51
CA LEU A 47 -3.85 -15.72 4.14
C LEU A 47 -4.07 -15.17 2.73
N GLU A 48 -3.75 -13.91 2.49
CA GLU A 48 -3.70 -13.34 1.15
C GLU A 48 -2.24 -13.08 0.77
N SER A 49 -1.77 -13.84 -0.22
CA SER A 49 -0.53 -13.61 -0.94
C SER A 49 -0.77 -13.78 -2.44
N ASP A 50 0.04 -13.15 -3.27
CA ASP A 50 -0.04 -13.26 -4.72
C ASP A 50 1.36 -13.45 -5.32
N GLU A 51 1.44 -13.58 -6.63
CA GLU A 51 2.70 -13.78 -7.33
C GLU A 51 3.67 -12.60 -7.18
N TYR A 52 3.21 -11.40 -6.83
CA TYR A 52 4.07 -10.22 -6.61
C TYR A 52 4.69 -10.18 -5.20
N ASP A 53 4.45 -11.21 -4.39
CA ASP A 53 5.17 -11.48 -3.14
C ASP A 53 6.46 -12.26 -3.45
N TYR A 54 7.47 -11.56 -3.98
CA TYR A 54 8.75 -12.14 -4.41
C TYR A 54 9.95 -11.36 -3.87
N SER A 55 11.16 -11.81 -4.21
CA SER A 55 12.43 -11.31 -3.68
C SER A 55 12.66 -9.80 -3.79
N ASN A 56 12.00 -9.08 -4.71
CA ASN A 56 12.16 -7.62 -4.82
C ASN A 56 11.07 -6.84 -4.08
N ALA A 57 10.09 -7.51 -3.49
CA ALA A 57 9.05 -6.87 -2.71
C ALA A 57 9.60 -6.36 -1.39
N GLN A 58 9.30 -5.10 -1.08
CA GLN A 58 9.56 -4.49 0.21
C GLN A 58 8.21 -4.29 0.91
N TYR A 59 8.20 -4.48 2.22
CA TYR A 59 7.02 -4.30 3.03
C TYR A 59 7.25 -3.23 4.07
N LEU A 60 6.45 -2.19 4.01
CA LEU A 60 6.30 -1.23 5.10
C LEU A 60 5.10 -1.65 5.95
N TYR A 61 5.27 -1.79 7.25
CA TYR A 61 4.20 -2.22 8.14
C TYR A 61 4.31 -1.62 9.53
N VAL A 62 3.16 -1.51 10.20
CA VAL A 62 3.06 -0.99 11.57
C VAL A 62 2.72 -2.14 12.51
N THR A 63 3.58 -2.37 13.50
CA THR A 63 3.47 -3.45 14.48
C THR A 63 3.62 -2.95 15.91
N ASP A 64 3.12 -3.71 16.88
CA ASP A 64 3.47 -3.55 18.30
C ASP A 64 4.47 -4.63 18.76
N ASN A 65 4.76 -4.62 20.06
CA ASN A 65 5.64 -5.57 20.74
C ASN A 65 5.08 -7.00 20.80
N SER A 66 3.79 -7.19 20.49
CA SER A 66 3.12 -8.49 20.42
C SER A 66 3.07 -9.04 18.99
N MET A 67 3.82 -8.42 18.05
CA MET A 67 3.85 -8.76 16.62
C MET A 67 2.49 -8.63 15.92
N GLN A 68 1.55 -7.87 16.50
CA GLN A 68 0.27 -7.60 15.86
C GLN A 68 0.47 -6.55 14.77
N ILE A 69 0.11 -6.90 13.53
CA ILE A 69 0.17 -5.98 12.38
C ILE A 69 -1.12 -5.18 12.28
N TYR A 70 -0.99 -3.85 12.31
CA TYR A 70 -2.10 -2.90 12.27
C TYR A 70 -2.29 -2.25 10.90
N GLY A 71 -1.24 -2.23 10.11
CA GLY A 71 -1.25 -1.68 8.77
C GLY A 71 -0.05 -2.14 7.97
N CYS A 72 -0.20 -2.28 6.65
CA CYS A 72 0.89 -2.62 5.76
C CYS A 72 0.72 -2.01 4.36
N TRP A 73 1.84 -1.95 3.65
CA TRP A 73 1.97 -1.57 2.26
C TRP A 73 3.09 -2.40 1.62
N ARG A 74 2.87 -2.88 0.38
CA ARG A 74 3.91 -3.48 -0.46
C ARG A 74 4.47 -2.44 -1.43
N ILE A 75 5.79 -2.42 -1.58
CA ILE A 75 6.55 -1.51 -2.43
C ILE A 75 7.36 -2.35 -3.43
N LEU A 76 7.27 -2.02 -4.72
CA LEU A 76 7.90 -2.79 -5.82
C LEU A 76 8.64 -1.87 -6.81
N PRO A 77 9.87 -2.20 -7.24
CA PRO A 77 10.55 -1.42 -8.27
C PRO A 77 9.85 -1.58 -9.63
N THR A 78 9.66 -0.48 -10.37
CA THR A 78 8.99 -0.54 -11.69
C THR A 78 9.86 -1.13 -12.80
N LEU A 79 11.17 -1.28 -12.58
CA LEU A 79 12.05 -2.03 -13.48
C LEU A 79 11.77 -3.54 -13.46
N GLY A 80 11.16 -4.04 -12.38
CA GLY A 80 10.80 -5.44 -12.23
C GLY A 80 9.36 -5.73 -12.65
N ARG A 81 8.81 -6.79 -12.05
CA ARG A 81 7.40 -7.16 -12.19
C ARG A 81 6.56 -6.41 -11.16
N TYR A 82 5.48 -5.75 -11.60
CA TYR A 82 4.56 -4.98 -10.75
C TYR A 82 3.13 -4.99 -11.32
N MET A 83 2.13 -4.79 -10.47
CA MET A 83 0.72 -5.03 -10.82
C MET A 83 0.18 -4.10 -11.90
N LEU A 84 0.50 -2.81 -11.88
CA LEU A 84 -0.04 -1.86 -12.87
C LEU A 84 0.36 -2.26 -14.30
N LYS A 85 1.60 -2.73 -14.51
CA LYS A 85 2.07 -3.21 -15.82
C LYS A 85 1.62 -4.63 -16.16
N ASN A 86 1.58 -5.53 -15.18
CA ASN A 86 1.42 -6.96 -15.46
C ASN A 86 -0.01 -7.47 -15.24
N THR A 87 -0.83 -6.81 -14.42
CA THR A 87 -2.22 -7.20 -14.14
C THR A 87 -3.22 -6.14 -14.64
N PHE A 88 -2.94 -4.85 -14.45
CA PHE A 88 -3.89 -3.77 -14.70
C PHE A 88 -3.51 -2.86 -15.88
N TYR A 89 -2.78 -3.41 -16.84
CA TYR A 89 -2.23 -2.65 -17.98
C TYR A 89 -3.30 -1.95 -18.82
N THR A 90 -4.53 -2.49 -18.83
CA THR A 90 -5.66 -1.91 -19.56
C THR A 90 -6.01 -0.50 -19.07
N LEU A 91 -5.70 -0.15 -17.82
CA LEU A 91 -5.91 1.20 -17.28
C LEU A 91 -4.98 2.24 -17.92
N LEU A 92 -3.85 1.81 -18.50
CA LEU A 92 -2.87 2.71 -19.10
C LEU A 92 -3.24 3.15 -20.53
N VAL A 93 -4.19 2.49 -21.21
CA VAL A 93 -4.69 2.89 -22.56
C VAL A 93 -3.59 3.31 -23.53
N GLY A 94 -2.52 2.51 -23.62
CA GLY A 94 -1.41 2.76 -24.54
C GLY A 94 -0.37 3.79 -24.08
N HIS A 95 -0.53 4.40 -22.89
CA HIS A 95 0.53 5.18 -22.26
C HIS A 95 1.71 4.29 -21.87
N CYS A 96 2.92 4.86 -21.89
CA CYS A 96 4.13 4.16 -21.48
C CYS A 96 4.00 3.64 -20.04
N MET A 97 4.32 2.36 -19.86
CA MET A 97 4.44 1.75 -18.55
C MET A 97 5.64 2.37 -17.82
N PRO A 98 5.47 2.93 -16.61
CA PRO A 98 6.59 3.42 -15.83
C PRO A 98 7.65 2.32 -15.68
N ALA A 99 8.90 2.64 -15.99
CA ALA A 99 10.04 1.76 -15.84
C ALA A 99 11.26 2.64 -15.59
N SER A 100 11.56 2.89 -14.32
CA SER A 100 12.61 3.82 -13.91
C SER A 100 13.14 3.44 -12.54
N GLU A 101 14.44 3.66 -12.33
CA GLU A 101 15.10 3.49 -11.02
C GLU A 101 14.52 4.40 -9.93
N SER A 102 13.86 5.50 -10.32
CA SER A 102 13.26 6.46 -9.39
C SER A 102 11.74 6.36 -9.27
N VAL A 103 11.13 5.33 -9.87
CA VAL A 103 9.67 5.11 -9.83
C VAL A 103 9.36 3.73 -9.29
N TYR A 104 8.51 3.67 -8.27
CA TYR A 104 8.12 2.43 -7.59
C TYR A 104 6.60 2.25 -7.59
N GLU A 105 6.12 1.02 -7.62
CA GLU A 105 4.73 0.70 -7.37
C GLU A 105 4.44 0.58 -5.87
N LEU A 106 3.34 1.17 -5.46
CA LEU A 106 2.67 0.95 -4.18
C LEU A 106 1.43 0.06 -4.38
N SER A 107 1.38 -1.09 -3.70
CA SER A 107 0.23 -2.01 -3.73
C SER A 107 -0.07 -2.60 -2.34
N ARG A 108 -1.25 -3.23 -2.18
CA ARG A 108 -1.66 -3.86 -0.90
C ARG A 108 -1.71 -2.94 0.31
N PHE A 109 -2.17 -1.70 0.15
CA PHE A 109 -2.50 -0.82 1.28
C PHE A 109 -3.63 -1.43 2.12
N ALA A 110 -3.29 -1.93 3.30
CA ALA A 110 -4.20 -2.56 4.24
C ALA A 110 -4.07 -1.94 5.63
N VAL A 111 -5.20 -1.60 6.25
CA VAL A 111 -5.28 -1.07 7.62
C VAL A 111 -6.38 -1.81 8.36
N ASP A 112 -6.07 -2.22 9.59
CA ASP A 112 -7.01 -2.88 10.48
C ASP A 112 -8.10 -1.89 10.93
N LYS A 113 -9.33 -2.09 10.44
CA LYS A 113 -10.47 -1.23 10.79
C LYS A 113 -11.04 -1.52 12.17
N ARG A 114 -10.67 -2.63 12.83
CA ARG A 114 -11.08 -2.88 14.22
C ARG A 114 -10.52 -1.79 15.15
N LEU A 115 -9.36 -1.21 14.80
CA LEU A 115 -8.83 -0.04 15.48
C LEU A 115 -9.78 1.16 15.44
N ALA A 116 -10.44 1.41 14.30
CA ALA A 116 -11.39 2.50 14.17
C ALA A 116 -12.65 2.31 15.04
N GLN A 117 -13.00 1.06 15.35
CA GLN A 117 -14.12 0.73 16.24
C GLN A 117 -13.76 0.93 17.71
N SER A 118 -12.49 0.69 18.08
CA SER A 118 -12.00 0.95 19.44
C SER A 118 -11.71 2.43 19.69
N GLU A 119 -11.04 3.12 18.75
CA GLU A 119 -10.70 4.54 18.83
C GLU A 119 -10.46 5.08 17.41
N THR A 120 -11.31 5.99 16.96
CA THR A 120 -11.23 6.61 15.61
C THR A 120 -9.86 7.24 15.33
N ASN A 121 -9.23 7.83 16.34
CA ASN A 121 -7.88 8.43 16.27
C ASN A 121 -6.76 7.40 16.04
N LYS A 122 -6.95 6.12 16.38
CA LYS A 122 -5.93 5.08 16.17
C LYS A 122 -5.79 4.72 14.70
N SER A 123 -6.89 4.52 13.99
CA SER A 123 -6.84 4.15 12.56
C SER A 123 -6.26 5.27 11.69
N SER A 124 -6.56 6.53 12.00
CA SER A 124 -5.92 7.68 11.34
C SER A 124 -4.43 7.75 11.68
N SER A 125 -4.04 7.50 12.94
CA SER A 125 -2.63 7.46 13.35
C SER A 125 -1.82 6.38 12.59
N ILE A 126 -2.35 5.16 12.45
CA ILE A 126 -1.68 4.10 11.67
C ILE A 126 -1.56 4.48 10.20
N THR A 127 -2.62 5.07 9.63
CA THR A 127 -2.61 5.53 8.24
C THR A 127 -1.53 6.60 8.02
N MET A 128 -1.43 7.58 8.92
CA MET A 128 -0.38 8.61 8.86
C MET A 128 1.02 8.03 9.05
N LYS A 129 1.21 7.06 9.95
CA LYS A 129 2.49 6.34 10.10
C LYS A 129 2.92 5.61 8.84
N LEU A 130 1.98 4.99 8.11
CA LEU A 130 2.25 4.36 6.82
C LEU A 130 2.63 5.40 5.76
N PHE A 131 1.87 6.50 5.64
CA PHE A 131 2.18 7.57 4.69
C PHE A 131 3.54 8.22 4.97
N ARG A 132 3.85 8.48 6.24
CA ARG A 132 5.18 8.95 6.64
C ARG A 132 6.26 7.95 6.27
N GLY A 133 6.05 6.66 6.57
CA GLY A 133 7.04 5.63 6.28
C GLY A 133 7.32 5.44 4.79
N ILE A 134 6.31 5.54 3.89
CA ILE A 134 6.59 5.49 2.44
C ILE A 134 7.28 6.76 1.93
N TYR A 135 7.09 7.91 2.58
CA TYR A 135 7.83 9.12 2.27
C TYR A 135 9.30 8.98 2.69
N ASP A 136 9.57 8.57 3.93
CA ASP A 136 10.93 8.38 4.44
C ASP A 136 11.68 7.33 3.60
N TYR A 137 11.01 6.20 3.29
CA TYR A 137 11.55 5.18 2.39
C TYR A 137 11.87 5.73 1.01
N ALA A 138 11.04 6.63 0.47
CA ALA A 138 11.30 7.24 -0.83
C ALA A 138 12.57 8.09 -0.81
N ILE A 139 12.76 8.92 0.22
CA ILE A 139 13.92 9.79 0.36
C ILE A 139 15.20 8.96 0.49
N GLU A 140 15.18 7.93 1.34
CA GLU A 140 16.34 7.04 1.56
C GLU A 140 16.77 6.29 0.28
N ASN A 141 15.82 6.00 -0.63
CA ASN A 141 16.06 5.21 -1.83
C ASN A 141 16.03 6.04 -3.13
N GLY A 142 16.00 7.38 -3.04
CA GLY A 142 16.00 8.26 -4.21
C GLY A 142 14.75 8.14 -5.10
N ILE A 143 13.63 7.68 -4.55
CA ILE A 143 12.35 7.52 -5.26
C ILE A 143 11.70 8.89 -5.40
N LYS A 144 11.37 9.26 -6.64
CA LYS A 144 10.75 10.54 -6.98
C LYS A 144 9.25 10.42 -7.18
N GLU A 145 8.77 9.21 -7.47
CA GLU A 145 7.37 8.98 -7.80
C GLU A 145 6.94 7.56 -7.39
N TYR A 146 5.72 7.47 -6.87
CA TYR A 146 5.02 6.21 -6.72
C TYR A 146 3.88 6.10 -7.71
N VAL A 147 3.69 4.92 -8.29
CA VAL A 147 2.49 4.57 -9.06
C VAL A 147 1.66 3.55 -8.31
N THR A 148 0.34 3.62 -8.42
CA THR A 148 -0.55 2.69 -7.70
C THR A 148 -1.86 2.49 -8.42
N VAL A 149 -2.37 1.25 -8.42
CA VAL A 149 -3.78 0.97 -8.69
C VAL A 149 -4.47 0.84 -7.34
N THR A 150 -5.39 1.75 -7.06
CA THR A 150 -6.02 1.84 -5.75
C THR A 150 -7.50 2.15 -5.86
N THR A 151 -8.22 2.03 -4.76
CA THR A 151 -9.66 2.34 -4.73
C THR A 151 -9.89 3.85 -4.65
N THR A 152 -11.05 4.31 -5.12
CA THR A 152 -11.49 5.71 -4.93
C THR A 152 -11.57 6.11 -3.45
N ALA A 153 -11.67 5.15 -2.52
CA ALA A 153 -11.60 5.44 -1.09
C ALA A 153 -10.21 5.90 -0.65
N VAL A 154 -9.15 5.27 -1.17
CA VAL A 154 -7.77 5.68 -0.91
C VAL A 154 -7.46 7.01 -1.61
N GLU A 155 -7.95 7.21 -2.83
CA GLU A 155 -7.87 8.52 -3.51
C GLU A 155 -8.44 9.65 -2.64
N ARG A 156 -9.61 9.44 -2.01
CA ARG A 156 -10.20 10.42 -1.08
C ARG A 156 -9.34 10.64 0.17
N ILE A 157 -8.66 9.60 0.66
CA ILE A 157 -7.72 9.72 1.79
C ILE A 157 -6.53 10.59 1.40
N LEU A 158 -5.89 10.32 0.25
CA LEU A 158 -4.78 11.13 -0.28
C LEU A 158 -5.18 12.61 -0.40
N LYS A 159 -6.34 12.87 -1.01
CA LYS A 159 -6.88 14.23 -1.18
C LYS A 159 -7.11 14.93 0.16
N ARG A 160 -7.60 14.21 1.18
CA ARG A 160 -7.86 14.77 2.51
C ARG A 160 -6.57 15.11 3.26
N ILE A 161 -5.56 14.26 3.16
CA ILE A 161 -4.26 14.46 3.82
C ILE A 161 -3.46 15.57 3.11
N GLY A 162 -3.71 15.81 1.82
CA GLY A 162 -3.02 16.82 1.01
C GLY A 162 -1.80 16.27 0.28
N ILE A 163 -1.66 14.94 0.20
CA ILE A 163 -0.60 14.28 -0.56
C ILE A 163 -0.82 14.56 -2.05
N PRO A 164 0.20 15.03 -2.80
CA PRO A 164 0.07 15.31 -4.22
C PRO A 164 -0.09 14.02 -5.02
N PHE A 165 -1.07 14.00 -5.91
CA PHE A 165 -1.21 12.92 -6.87
C PHE A 165 -1.90 13.41 -8.14
N THR A 166 -1.72 12.64 -9.22
CA THR A 166 -2.46 12.77 -10.46
C THR A 166 -3.06 11.43 -10.85
N ARG A 167 -4.20 11.45 -11.54
CA ARG A 167 -4.73 10.26 -12.21
C ARG A 167 -3.95 10.04 -13.49
N ILE A 168 -3.49 8.80 -13.71
CA ILE A 168 -2.72 8.40 -14.90
C ILE A 168 -3.51 7.40 -15.75
N GLY A 169 -2.99 7.07 -16.94
CA GLY A 169 -3.73 6.25 -17.90
C GLY A 169 -4.92 6.99 -18.49
N ASP A 170 -6.08 6.33 -18.59
CA ASP A 170 -7.31 6.99 -19.07
C ASP A 170 -7.98 7.92 -18.06
N LYS A 171 -7.46 7.98 -16.83
CA LYS A 171 -7.92 8.84 -15.73
C LYS A 171 -9.36 8.57 -15.28
N LYS A 172 -9.95 7.45 -15.70
CA LYS A 172 -11.32 7.04 -15.34
C LYS A 172 -11.30 6.10 -14.15
N VAL A 173 -12.47 6.01 -13.50
CA VAL A 173 -12.71 5.01 -12.47
C VAL A 173 -13.21 3.75 -13.16
N HIS A 174 -12.56 2.63 -12.87
CA HIS A 174 -12.90 1.31 -13.39
C HIS A 174 -13.40 0.41 -12.27
N LEU A 175 -14.22 -0.57 -12.62
CA LEU A 175 -14.61 -1.61 -11.69
C LEU A 175 -13.64 -2.79 -11.83
N LEU A 176 -12.80 -2.99 -10.82
CA LEU A 176 -11.87 -4.12 -10.75
C LEU A 176 -12.37 -5.08 -9.66
N GLY A 177 -12.93 -6.22 -10.08
CA GLY A 177 -13.75 -7.07 -9.21
C GLY A 177 -14.92 -6.27 -8.64
N ASN A 178 -15.02 -6.17 -7.31
CA ASN A 178 -16.07 -5.41 -6.63
C ASN A 178 -15.65 -3.98 -6.21
N ALA A 179 -14.45 -3.54 -6.61
CA ALA A 179 -13.87 -2.28 -6.16
C ALA A 179 -13.80 -1.22 -7.28
N LYS A 180 -14.35 -0.03 -7.00
CA LYS A 180 -14.14 1.17 -7.83
C LYS A 180 -12.70 1.64 -7.68
N SER A 181 -11.91 1.43 -8.72
CA SER A 181 -10.45 1.56 -8.72
C SER A 181 -9.95 2.52 -9.78
N ILE A 182 -8.76 3.06 -9.57
CA ILE A 182 -8.11 4.04 -10.43
C ILE A 182 -6.59 3.93 -10.32
N ALA A 183 -5.88 4.27 -11.42
CA ALA A 183 -4.43 4.37 -11.43
C ALA A 183 -3.98 5.81 -11.08
N LEU A 184 -3.09 5.93 -10.11
CA LEU A 184 -2.54 7.21 -9.64
C LEU A 184 -1.02 7.23 -9.75
N SER A 185 -0.49 8.43 -9.99
CA SER A 185 0.92 8.80 -9.82
C SER A 185 1.02 9.78 -8.64
N ILE A 186 1.86 9.48 -7.65
CA ILE A 186 2.04 10.22 -6.40
C ILE A 186 3.47 10.76 -6.39
N GLN A 187 3.61 12.09 -6.34
CA GLN A 187 4.91 12.75 -6.41
C GLN A 187 5.56 12.81 -5.03
N VAL A 188 6.84 12.43 -4.95
CA VAL A 188 7.64 12.57 -3.73
C VAL A 188 8.32 13.93 -3.76
N ASN A 189 7.69 14.92 -3.13
CA ASN A 189 8.16 16.30 -3.11
C ASN A 189 7.89 16.97 -1.74
N SER A 190 8.18 18.26 -1.62
CA SER A 190 7.94 19.04 -0.41
C SER A 190 6.47 19.08 0.02
N GLN A 191 5.52 19.00 -0.92
CA GLN A 191 4.09 18.93 -0.56
C GLN A 191 3.76 17.60 0.11
N PHE A 192 4.30 16.47 -0.37
CA PHE A 192 4.14 15.19 0.32
C PHE A 192 4.74 15.27 1.73
N MET A 193 5.96 15.81 1.86
CA MET A 193 6.63 16.01 3.15
C MET A 193 5.73 16.75 4.15
N LEU A 194 5.22 17.92 3.78
CA LEU A 194 4.34 18.75 4.62
C LEU A 194 3.02 18.04 4.96
N ALA A 195 2.52 17.19 4.06
CA ALA A 195 1.28 16.45 4.27
C ALA A 195 1.43 15.33 5.33
N VAL A 196 2.65 14.83 5.56
CA VAL A 196 2.96 13.75 6.51
C VAL A 196 3.80 14.19 7.70
N GLU A 197 4.02 15.50 7.85
CA GLU A 197 4.71 16.07 8.99
C GLU A 197 3.84 15.96 10.25
N ASP A 198 4.45 15.57 11.37
CA ASP A 198 3.72 15.43 12.62
C ASP A 198 3.44 16.81 13.21
N LYS A 199 2.17 17.24 13.11
CA LYS A 199 1.74 18.56 13.60
C LYS A 199 1.66 18.67 15.12
N SER A 200 2.02 17.61 15.86
CA SER A 200 2.04 17.62 17.33
C SER A 200 3.24 18.36 17.93
N CYS A 201 4.08 19.01 17.12
CA CYS A 201 5.25 19.78 17.57
C CYS A 201 5.17 21.29 17.24
N ILE A 202 3.97 21.84 17.04
CA ILE A 202 3.72 23.29 16.95
C ILE A 202 2.86 23.73 18.12
#